data_AF-A0A520CDZ9-F1
#
_entry.id   AF-A0A520CDZ9-F1
#
_cell.length_a   1.000
_cell.length_b   1.000
_cell.length_c   1.000
_cell.angle_alpha   90.00
_cell.angle_beta   90.00
_cell.angle_gamma   90.00
#
_symmetry.space_group_name_H-M   'P 1'
#
loop_
_entity.id
_entity.type
_entity.pdbx_description
1 polymer ?
#
loop_
_entity_poly.entity_id
_entity_poly.type
_entity_poly.pdbx_seq_one_letter_code
_entity_poly.pdbx_strand_id
1 'polypeptide(L)' 'MDDDADPALMSDRELAVAIQRHRRAALRGSGYLAQRGDRLEQELRRRAGIVSEFGAPLRFASAPRRPWWKFW' A
#
# COMPACT_ATOMS: atom_id res chain seq x y z
N MET A 1 11.95 -16.84 15.56
CA MET A 1 11.94 -15.61 14.75
C MET A 1 11.42 -16.05 13.39
N ASP A 2 10.11 -16.21 13.26
CA ASP A 2 9.46 -16.65 12.03
C ASP A 2 9.21 -15.44 11.13
N ASP A 3 10.28 -14.71 10.85
CA ASP A 3 10.27 -13.56 9.94
C ASP A 3 10.22 -14.03 8.48
N ASP A 4 9.99 -15.32 8.20
CA ASP A 4 9.87 -15.93 6.87
C ASP A 4 8.60 -16.78 6.70
N ALA A 5 7.63 -16.65 7.61
CA ALA A 5 6.33 -17.28 7.42
C ALA A 5 5.68 -16.79 6.11
N ASP A 6 5.28 -17.74 5.27
CA ASP A 6 4.60 -17.46 4.02
C ASP A 6 3.28 -16.72 4.31
N PRO A 7 3.09 -15.49 3.82
CA PRO A 7 1.88 -14.73 4.04
C PRO A 7 0.62 -15.42 3.51
N ALA A 8 0.73 -16.33 2.55
CA ALA A 8 -0.38 -17.14 2.06
C ALA A 8 -0.92 -18.11 3.14
N LEU A 9 -0.08 -18.52 4.10
CA LEU A 9 -0.44 -19.47 5.15
C LEU A 9 -0.96 -18.81 6.43
N MET A 10 -0.79 -17.48 6.56
CA MET A 10 -1.27 -16.73 7.71
C MET A 10 -2.77 -16.46 7.62
N SER A 11 -3.46 -16.44 8.75
CA SER A 11 -4.83 -15.92 8.84
C SER A 11 -4.84 -14.38 8.71
N ASP A 12 -6.00 -13.81 8.38
CA ASP A 12 -6.14 -12.36 8.21
C ASP A 12 -5.83 -11.59 9.50
N ARG A 13 -6.16 -12.18 10.65
CA ARG A 13 -5.82 -11.63 11.97
C ARG A 13 -4.31 -11.61 12.20
N GLU A 14 -3.63 -12.69 11.84
CA GLU A 14 -2.17 -12.79 11.96
C GLU A 14 -1.46 -11.81 11.02
N LEU A 15 -1.96 -11.66 9.79
CA LEU A 15 -1.49 -10.64 8.85
C LEU A 15 -1.62 -9.24 9.46
N ALA A 16 -2.79 -8.87 10.01
CA ALA A 16 -3.00 -7.56 10.62
C ALA A 16 -2.04 -7.29 11.80
N VAL A 17 -1.81 -8.29 12.65
CA VAL A 17 -0.87 -8.19 13.78
C VAL A 17 0.56 -8.04 13.28
N ALA A 18 0.97 -8.80 12.27
CA ALA A 18 2.29 -8.72 11.67
C ALA A 18 2.54 -7.35 11.02
N ILE A 19 1.59 -6.83 10.24
CA ILE A 19 1.66 -5.48 9.64
C ILE A 19 1.92 -4.42 10.72
N GLN A 20 1.17 -4.45 11.82
CA GLN A 20 1.34 -3.49 12.92
C GLN A 20 2.72 -3.59 13.58
N ARG A 21 3.24 -4.81 13.77
CA ARG A 21 4.60 -5.03 14.30
C ARG A 21 5.66 -4.46 13.36
N HIS A 22 5.56 -4.77 12.06
CA HIS A 22 6.49 -4.28 11.05
C HIS A 22 6.46 -2.75 10.93
N ARG A 23 5.29 -2.11 10.93
CA ARG A 23 5.17 -0.65 10.94
C ARG A 23 5.83 -0.01 12.16
N ARG A 24 5.58 -0.54 13.36
CA ARG A 24 6.22 -0.03 14.59
C ARG A 24 7.74 -0.19 14.56
N ALA A 25 8.23 -1.29 14.00
CA ALA A 25 9.66 -1.51 13.85
C ALA A 25 10.28 -0.64 12.75
N ALA A 26 9.54 -0.38 11.66
CA ALA A 26 9.94 0.54 10.59
C ALA A 26 10.09 1.98 11.07
N LEU A 27 9.26 2.43 12.02
CA LEU A 27 9.41 3.74 12.68
C LEU A 27 10.77 3.91 13.38
N ARG A 28 11.47 2.81 13.69
CA ARG A 28 12.83 2.82 14.24
C ARG A 28 13.92 2.91 13.16
N GLY A 29 13.54 3.18 11.90
CA GLY A 29 14.46 3.45 10.80
C GLY A 29 14.80 2.25 9.91
N SER A 30 14.14 1.10 10.09
CA SER A 30 14.39 -0.07 9.23
C SER A 30 13.51 -0.05 7.99
N GLY A 31 14.07 0.39 6.85
CA GLY A 31 13.38 0.39 5.56
C GLY A 31 12.96 -1.00 5.06
N TYR A 32 13.73 -2.04 5.42
CA TYR A 32 13.38 -3.43 5.13
C TYR A 32 12.06 -3.85 5.81
N LEU A 33 11.86 -3.46 7.07
CA LEU A 33 10.64 -3.77 7.81
C LEU A 33 9.44 -2.97 7.27
N ALA A 34 9.66 -1.76 6.74
CA ALA A 34 8.61 -1.00 6.05
C ALA A 34 8.11 -1.77 4.81
N GLN A 35 9.04 -2.16 3.93
CA GLN A 35 8.69 -2.90 2.72
C GLN A 35 8.02 -4.25 3.02
N ARG A 36 8.44 -4.92 4.10
CA ARG A 36 7.82 -6.17 4.53
C ARG A 36 6.40 -5.95 5.05
N GLY A 37 6.17 -4.89 5.83
CA GLY A 37 4.83 -4.49 6.25
C GLY A 37 3.89 -4.21 5.07
N ASP A 38 4.40 -3.53 4.03
CA ASP A 38 3.62 -3.20 2.83
C ASP A 38 3.20 -4.47 2.05
N ARG A 39 4.09 -5.46 1.93
CA ARG A 39 3.76 -6.75 1.28
C ARG A 39 2.65 -7.50 2.00
N LEU A 40 2.70 -7.54 3.34
CA LEU A 40 1.67 -8.17 4.15
C LEU A 40 0.33 -7.43 4.04
N GLU A 41 0.37 -6.10 3.98
CA GLU A 41 -0.82 -5.29 3.77
C GLU A 41 -1.42 -5.49 2.39
N GLN A 42 -0.60 -5.64 1.35
CA GLN A 42 -1.06 -5.95 0.01
C GLN A 42 -1.79 -7.30 -0.04
N GLU A 43 -1.27 -8.31 0.65
CA GLU A 43 -1.93 -9.61 0.75
C GLU A 43 -3.28 -9.52 1.49
N LEU A 44 -3.32 -8.82 2.62
CA LEU A 44 -4.57 -8.61 3.36
C LEU A 44 -5.62 -7.87 2.52
N ARG A 45 -5.20 -6.85 1.76
CA ARG A 45 -6.08 -6.13 0.83
C ARG A 45 -6.56 -7.02 -0.32
N ARG A 46 -5.67 -7.85 -0.88
CA ARG A 46 -6.01 -8.83 -1.93
C ARG A 46 -7.12 -9.77 -1.45
N ARG A 47 -6.99 -10.33 -0.24
CA ARG A 47 -7.98 -11.23 0.36
C ARG A 47 -9.31 -10.55 0.67
N ALA A 48 -9.25 -9.32 1.14
CA ALA A 48 -10.44 -8.51 1.37
C ALA A 48 -11.12 -8.03 0.07
N GLY A 49 -10.56 -8.34 -1.11
CA GLY A 49 -11.06 -7.82 -2.39
C GLY A 49 -10.89 -6.31 -2.54
N ILE A 50 -10.06 -5.68 -1.70
CA ILE A 50 -9.78 -4.25 -1.74
C ILE A 50 -8.73 -4.03 -2.82
N VAL A 51 -9.20 -3.85 -4.06
CA VAL A 51 -8.36 -3.40 -5.17
C VAL A 51 -7.97 -1.95 -4.88
N SER A 52 -6.70 -1.75 -4.51
CA SER A 52 -6.17 -0.41 -4.29
C SER A 52 -6.12 0.34 -5.62
N GLU A 53 -7.15 1.12 -5.93
CA GLU A 53 -7.02 2.30 -6.80
C GLU A 53 -6.05 3.26 -6.10
N PHE A 54 -4.75 3.10 -6.31
CA PHE A 54 -3.79 4.15 -5.96
C PHE A 54 -4.13 5.36 -6.83
N GLY A 55 -5.03 6.18 -6.32
CA GLY A 55 -5.74 7.24 -7.01
C GLY A 55 -7.02 6.74 -7.67
N ALA A 56 -8.17 7.02 -7.05
CA ALA A 56 -9.40 7.18 -7.83
C ALA A 56 -9.04 7.97 -9.08
N PRO A 57 -9.45 7.56 -10.31
CA PRO A 57 -9.12 8.34 -11.49
C PRO A 57 -9.66 9.75 -11.23
N LEU A 58 -8.74 10.71 -11.06
CA LEU A 58 -9.08 12.12 -10.90
C LEU A 58 -9.67 12.55 -12.25
N ARG A 59 -10.93 12.17 -12.53
CA ARG A 59 -11.69 12.61 -13.70
C ARG A 59 -11.77 14.15 -13.74
N PHE A 60 -11.48 14.78 -12.62
CA PHE A 60 -11.39 16.22 -12.38
C PHE A 60 -9.99 16.83 -12.57
N ALA A 61 -8.91 16.04 -12.68
CA ALA A 61 -7.54 16.56 -12.87
C ALA A 61 -7.03 16.50 -14.32
N SER A 62 -7.89 16.17 -15.30
CA SER A 62 -7.58 16.45 -16.70
C SER A 62 -7.73 17.96 -16.90
N ALA A 63 -6.63 18.70 -16.71
CA ALA A 63 -6.61 20.11 -17.06
C ALA A 63 -6.92 20.22 -18.57
N PRO A 64 -7.92 21.01 -18.98
CA PRO A 64 -8.19 21.20 -20.41
C PRO A 64 -6.94 21.76 -21.06
N ARG A 65 -6.46 21.11 -22.12
CA ARG A 65 -5.31 21.55 -22.93
C ARG A 65 -5.68 22.86 -23.63
N ARG A 66 -5.62 23.98 -22.91
CA ARG A 66 -5.79 25.31 -23.48
C ARG A 66 -4.54 25.62 -24.29
N PRO A 67 -4.66 25.87 -25.60
CA PRO A 67 -3.50 26.18 -26.39
C PRO A 67 -3.02 27.60 -26.06
N TRP A 68 -1.71 27.77 -26.00
CA TRP A 68 -1.00 28.93 -25.42
C TRP A 68 -1.32 30.29 -26.07
N TRP A 69 -1.89 30.31 -27.27
CA TRP A 69 -2.27 31.48 -28.04
C TRP A 69 -3.63 32.09 -27.64
N LYS A 70 -4.40 31.45 -26.74
CA LYS A 70 -5.71 31.96 -26.25
C LYS A 70 -5.61 33.04 -25.15
N PHE A 71 -4.41 33.56 -24.87
CA PHE A 71 -4.18 34.59 -23.85
C PHE A 71 -3.75 35.95 -24.45
N TRP A 72 -3.86 36.11 -25.77
CA TRP A 72 -3.64 37.36 -26.51
C TRP A 72 -4.91 37.79 -27.23
#